data_AF-A0A3D5GN73-F1
#
_entry.id   AF-A0A3D5GN73-F1
#
_cell.length_a   1.000
_cell.length_b   1.000
_cell.length_c   1.000
_cell.angle_alpha   90.00
_cell.angle_beta   90.00
_cell.angle_gamma   90.00
#
_symmetry.space_group_name_H-M   'P 1'
#
loop_
_entity.id
_entity.type
_entity.pdbx_description
1 polymer ?
#
loop_
_entity_poly.entity_id
_entity_poly.type
_entity_poly.pdbx_seq_one_letter_code
_entity_poly.pdbx_strand_id
1 'polypeptide(L)'
;MANRLNNGLSRADKPRADRAVQRRLLEGMTYELIPLKNLADQSRHLPEGATVSVTCSPAKTVDDTLDLCAGYAKKGFTVIPHFAARMVEGEDHVDRIVQRVRDIGIRKVFCIGGDADPRGPFTDAAGFLRSFLDRRPEIDVVGVGSYPDGHATIPDQALFDALLEKQEMVREAGLQGYMATQMCFDATTIAAWMERRRAAGVDLPCHLGVPGAVDRAKLLTISIRLGIGHSARYL
;
A
#
# COMPACT_ATOMS: atom_id res chain seq x y z
N MET A 1 -52.19 0.79 -20.55
CA MET A 1 -51.07 1.67 -20.94
C MET A 1 -50.12 1.72 -19.75
N ALA A 2 -49.14 0.80 -19.60
CA ALA A 2 -47.81 0.82 -20.24
C ALA A 2 -47.18 2.24 -20.17
N ASN A 3 -46.01 2.52 -19.59
CA ASN A 3 -44.85 1.66 -19.36
C ASN A 3 -43.96 2.26 -18.26
N ARG A 4 -43.39 1.42 -17.38
CA ARG A 4 -42.31 1.79 -16.45
C ARG A 4 -41.00 1.84 -17.26
N LEU A 5 -40.25 2.94 -17.14
CA LEU A 5 -38.88 3.03 -17.65
C LEU A 5 -37.97 2.17 -16.77
N ASN A 6 -37.73 0.95 -17.24
CA ASN A 6 -36.77 -0.01 -16.72
C ASN A 6 -35.40 0.34 -17.33
N ASN A 7 -34.57 1.12 -16.62
CA ASN A 7 -33.16 1.36 -17.00
C ASN A 7 -32.28 0.15 -16.63
N GLY A 8 -32.64 -1.01 -17.17
CA GLY A 8 -31.82 -2.22 -17.11
C GLY A 8 -30.73 -2.14 -18.16
N LEU A 9 -29.52 -1.75 -17.76
CA LEU A 9 -28.32 -2.00 -18.58
C LEU A 9 -28.24 -3.50 -18.88
N SER A 10 -28.30 -3.82 -20.17
CA SER A 10 -28.14 -5.18 -20.70
C SER A 10 -26.80 -5.77 -20.27
N ARG A 11 -26.77 -7.08 -19.96
CA ARG A 11 -25.53 -7.84 -19.72
C ARG A 11 -24.53 -7.79 -20.89
N ALA A 12 -24.94 -7.31 -22.07
CA ALA A 12 -24.16 -7.28 -23.29
C ALA A 12 -23.18 -6.09 -23.42
N ASP A 13 -23.31 -5.03 -22.61
CA ASP A 13 -22.51 -3.80 -22.76
C ASP A 13 -21.31 -3.69 -21.80
N LYS A 14 -20.98 -4.76 -21.06
CA LYS A 14 -19.78 -4.76 -20.23
C LYS A 14 -18.56 -5.01 -21.11
N PRO A 15 -17.54 -4.12 -21.13
CA PRO A 15 -16.30 -4.38 -21.83
C PRO A 15 -15.76 -5.74 -21.38
N ARG A 16 -15.59 -6.66 -22.33
CA ARG A 16 -15.04 -7.98 -22.03
C ARG A 16 -13.61 -7.76 -21.55
N ALA A 17 -13.33 -8.11 -20.31
CA ALA A 17 -12.01 -7.90 -19.74
C ALA A 17 -10.96 -8.57 -20.64
N ASP A 18 -10.00 -7.78 -21.11
CA ASP A 18 -8.92 -8.26 -21.97
C ASP A 18 -8.05 -9.23 -21.16
N ARG A 19 -8.08 -10.51 -21.55
CA ARG A 19 -7.33 -11.57 -20.88
C ARG A 19 -5.83 -11.28 -20.85
N ALA A 20 -5.29 -10.59 -21.86
CA ALA A 20 -3.88 -10.21 -21.89
C ALA A 20 -3.58 -9.16 -20.82
N VAL A 21 -4.46 -8.15 -20.67
CA VAL A 21 -4.34 -7.14 -19.61
C VAL A 21 -4.45 -7.78 -18.23
N GLN A 22 -5.44 -8.65 -18.01
CA GLN A 22 -5.62 -9.35 -16.74
C GLN A 22 -4.39 -10.19 -16.39
N ARG A 23 -3.88 -10.97 -17.34
CA ARG A 23 -2.66 -11.78 -17.15
C ARG A 23 -1.48 -10.90 -16.75
N ARG A 24 -1.23 -9.81 -17.48
CA ARG A 24 -0.14 -8.87 -17.17
C ARG A 24 -0.26 -8.28 -15.76
N LEU A 25 -1.48 -7.96 -15.32
CA LEU A 25 -1.71 -7.43 -13.96
C LEU A 25 -1.44 -8.48 -12.87
N LEU A 26 -1.64 -9.77 -13.17
CA LEU A 26 -1.42 -10.87 -12.22
C LEU A 26 0.02 -11.37 -12.19
N GLU A 27 0.73 -11.35 -13.33
CA GLU A 27 2.11 -11.86 -13.44
C GLU A 27 3.12 -11.10 -12.58
N GLY A 28 2.86 -9.81 -12.31
CA GLY A 28 3.73 -8.95 -11.48
C GLY A 28 3.12 -8.57 -10.14
N MET A 29 2.08 -9.26 -9.67
CA MET A 29 1.36 -8.82 -8.47
C MET A 29 2.17 -9.02 -7.19
N THR A 30 2.02 -8.07 -6.28
CA THR A 30 2.61 -8.14 -4.94
C THR A 30 1.55 -8.67 -3.97
N TYR A 31 1.93 -9.62 -3.13
CA TYR A 31 1.05 -10.18 -2.10
C TYR A 31 1.25 -9.43 -0.79
N GLU A 32 0.22 -8.75 -0.28
CA GLU A 32 0.30 -8.11 1.03
C GLU A 32 0.02 -9.11 2.16
N LEU A 33 0.96 -9.19 3.10
CA LEU A 33 0.94 -10.04 4.27
C LEU A 33 0.64 -9.21 5.51
N ILE A 34 -0.57 -9.36 6.02
CA ILE A 34 -0.99 -8.75 7.27
C ILE A 34 -0.62 -9.72 8.42
N PRO A 35 0.10 -9.29 9.46
CA PRO A 35 0.61 -10.15 10.54
C PRO A 35 -0.50 -10.58 11.53
N LEU A 36 -1.48 -11.31 11.03
CA LEU A 36 -2.55 -11.93 11.79
C LEU A 36 -2.14 -13.32 12.28
N LYS A 37 -2.88 -13.87 13.25
CA LYS A 37 -2.59 -15.18 13.87
C LYS A 37 -2.46 -16.33 12.86
N ASN A 38 -3.18 -16.27 11.74
CA ASN A 38 -3.20 -17.29 10.70
C ASN A 38 -2.17 -17.06 9.58
N LEU A 39 -1.28 -16.06 9.70
CA LEU A 39 -0.35 -15.71 8.63
C LEU A 39 0.52 -16.90 8.20
N ALA A 40 1.05 -17.68 9.16
CA ALA A 40 1.88 -18.84 8.86
C ALA A 40 1.14 -19.91 8.04
N ASP A 41 -0.13 -20.15 8.37
CA ASP A 41 -0.97 -21.11 7.63
C ASP A 41 -1.38 -20.60 6.25
N GLN A 42 -1.49 -19.28 6.07
CA GLN A 42 -1.86 -18.71 4.77
C GLN A 42 -0.66 -18.57 3.85
N SER A 43 0.53 -18.27 4.40
CA SER A 43 1.72 -18.01 3.58
C SER A 43 2.25 -19.24 2.86
N ARG A 44 1.89 -20.45 3.30
CA ARG A 44 2.16 -21.71 2.55
C ARG A 44 1.48 -21.76 1.16
N HIS A 45 0.50 -20.90 0.91
CA HIS A 45 -0.22 -20.84 -0.36
C HIS A 45 0.36 -19.79 -1.32
N LEU A 46 1.40 -19.07 -0.91
CA LEU A 46 2.08 -18.12 -1.78
C LEU A 46 2.89 -18.88 -2.84
N PRO A 47 2.93 -18.38 -4.10
CA PRO A 47 3.85 -18.92 -5.09
C PRO A 47 5.30 -18.80 -4.62
N GLU A 48 6.12 -19.77 -5.00
CA GLU A 48 7.56 -19.72 -4.77
C GLU A 48 8.17 -18.49 -5.43
N GLY A 49 9.10 -17.82 -4.73
CA GLY A 49 9.77 -16.62 -5.24
C GLY A 49 8.88 -15.37 -5.36
N ALA A 50 7.63 -15.40 -4.88
CA ALA A 50 6.73 -14.27 -4.97
C ALA A 50 7.28 -13.01 -4.26
N THR A 51 6.80 -11.84 -4.69
CA THR A 51 7.03 -10.59 -3.97
C THR A 51 5.96 -10.42 -2.89
N VAL A 52 6.40 -10.21 -1.65
CA VAL A 52 5.52 -10.05 -0.48
C VAL A 52 5.74 -8.69 0.16
N SER A 53 4.65 -7.94 0.34
CA SER A 53 4.64 -6.69 1.11
C SER A 53 4.18 -7.00 2.52
N VAL A 54 4.93 -6.59 3.55
CA VAL A 54 4.64 -6.99 4.93
C VAL A 54 4.12 -5.79 5.71
N THR A 55 2.86 -5.85 6.13
CA THR A 55 2.18 -4.75 6.82
C THR A 55 2.75 -4.54 8.23
N CYS A 56 3.04 -3.29 8.57
CA CYS A 56 3.39 -2.88 9.93
C CYS A 56 2.12 -2.64 10.74
N SER A 57 1.76 -3.59 11.60
CA SER A 57 0.53 -3.51 12.41
C SER A 57 0.73 -2.64 13.66
N PRO A 58 -0.24 -1.80 14.05
CA PRO A 58 -0.15 -1.00 15.29
C PRO A 58 -0.04 -1.85 16.56
N ALA A 59 -0.47 -3.12 16.51
CA ALA A 59 -0.33 -4.09 17.60
C ALA A 59 1.07 -4.73 17.69
N LYS A 60 2.00 -4.35 16.82
CA LYS A 60 3.36 -4.87 16.68
C LYS A 60 4.38 -3.73 16.69
N THR A 61 5.62 -4.00 16.32
CA THR A 61 6.67 -2.99 16.10
C THR A 61 7.15 -2.99 14.65
N VAL A 62 7.93 -1.96 14.30
CA VAL A 62 8.66 -1.94 13.02
C VAL A 62 9.68 -3.09 12.97
N ASP A 63 10.33 -3.40 14.08
CA ASP A 63 11.25 -4.54 14.20
C ASP A 63 10.56 -5.89 13.98
N ASP A 64 9.34 -6.10 14.50
CA ASP A 64 8.55 -7.32 14.23
C ASP A 64 8.30 -7.49 12.72
N THR A 65 8.09 -6.38 12.01
CA THR A 65 7.89 -6.37 10.55
C THR A 65 9.16 -6.77 9.82
N LEU A 66 10.31 -6.25 10.25
CA LEU A 66 11.62 -6.59 9.70
C LEU A 66 12.03 -8.03 10.02
N ASP A 67 11.69 -8.55 11.20
CA ASP A 67 11.92 -9.96 11.58
C ASP A 67 11.13 -10.90 10.67
N LEU A 68 9.88 -10.56 10.40
CA LEU A 68 9.03 -11.31 9.48
C LEU A 68 9.58 -11.26 8.06
N CYS A 69 10.05 -10.09 7.59
CA CYS A 69 10.72 -9.94 6.30
C CYS A 69 11.98 -10.80 6.21
N ALA A 70 12.83 -10.81 7.24
CA ALA A 70 14.03 -11.67 7.27
C ALA A 70 13.67 -13.16 7.15
N GLY A 71 12.58 -13.59 7.78
CA GLY A 71 12.07 -14.95 7.68
C GLY A 71 11.62 -15.34 6.26
N TYR A 72 10.94 -14.43 5.56
CA TYR A 72 10.51 -14.65 4.17
C TYR A 72 11.67 -14.54 3.17
N ALA A 73 12.60 -13.61 3.37
CA ALA A 73 13.79 -13.48 2.54
C ALA A 73 14.63 -14.77 2.55
N LYS A 74 14.81 -15.39 3.74
CA LYS A 74 15.49 -16.70 3.88
C LYS A 74 14.79 -17.85 3.13
N LYS A 75 13.49 -17.70 2.83
CA LYS A 75 12.69 -18.67 2.07
C LYS A 75 12.64 -18.35 0.57
N GLY A 76 13.43 -17.37 0.10
CA GLY A 76 13.54 -17.00 -1.30
C GLY A 76 12.49 -15.99 -1.79
N PHE A 77 11.71 -15.37 -0.90
CA PHE A 77 10.76 -14.33 -1.30
C PHE A 77 11.47 -12.97 -1.47
N THR A 78 10.97 -12.17 -2.42
CA THR A 78 11.30 -10.73 -2.46
C THR A 78 10.42 -10.01 -1.46
N VAL A 79 11.00 -9.33 -0.47
CA VAL A 79 10.24 -8.72 0.63
C VAL A 79 10.20 -7.19 0.55
N ILE A 80 9.07 -6.61 0.93
CA ILE A 80 8.86 -5.16 1.01
C ILE A 80 8.32 -4.85 2.41
N PRO A 81 9.14 -4.38 3.37
CA PRO A 81 8.64 -3.97 4.66
C PRO A 81 7.79 -2.69 4.52
N HIS A 82 6.67 -2.65 5.23
CA HIS A 82 5.99 -1.39 5.49
C HIS A 82 6.67 -0.70 6.68
N PHE A 83 6.96 0.58 6.54
CA PHE A 83 7.37 1.44 7.63
C PHE A 83 6.24 2.41 7.94
N ALA A 84 5.54 2.14 9.04
CA ALA A 84 4.56 3.04 9.61
C ALA A 84 5.28 4.12 10.41
N ALA A 85 5.33 5.34 9.87
CA ALA A 85 6.12 6.45 10.41
C ALA A 85 5.84 6.72 11.90
N ARG A 86 4.56 6.72 12.30
CA ARG A 86 4.15 6.93 13.70
C ARG A 86 4.63 5.84 14.67
N MET A 87 5.09 4.71 14.17
CA MET A 87 5.64 3.62 14.98
C MET A 87 7.17 3.68 15.10
N VAL A 88 7.83 4.60 14.39
CA VAL A 88 9.27 4.83 14.48
C VAL A 88 9.56 5.71 15.68
N GLU A 89 10.47 5.25 16.53
CA GLU A 89 10.64 5.77 17.90
C GLU A 89 11.58 6.99 17.96
N GLY A 90 12.38 7.22 16.92
CA GLY A 90 13.33 8.34 16.86
C GLY A 90 14.42 8.10 15.83
N GLU A 91 15.35 9.05 15.73
CA GLU A 91 16.46 9.01 14.77
C GLU A 91 17.35 7.78 14.95
N ASP A 92 17.69 7.39 16.18
CA ASP A 92 18.44 6.15 16.45
C ASP A 92 17.72 4.89 15.94
N HIS A 93 16.38 4.91 15.93
CA HIS A 93 15.60 3.81 15.36
C HIS A 93 15.65 3.85 13.82
N VAL A 94 15.69 5.02 13.19
CA VAL A 94 15.91 5.14 11.74
C VAL A 94 17.24 4.51 11.35
N ASP A 95 18.32 4.78 12.10
CA ASP A 95 19.64 4.21 11.83
C ASP A 95 19.61 2.67 11.95
N ARG A 96 18.92 2.13 12.96
CA ARG A 96 18.70 0.68 13.09
C ARG A 96 17.88 0.11 11.93
N ILE A 97 16.81 0.79 11.50
CA ILE A 97 15.99 0.35 10.36
C ILE A 97 16.84 0.26 9.10
N VAL A 98 17.65 1.29 8.80
CA VAL A 98 18.54 1.31 7.62
C VAL A 98 19.55 0.17 7.70
N GLN A 99 20.17 -0.03 8.87
CA GLN A 99 21.10 -1.12 9.10
C GLN A 99 20.45 -2.48 8.83
N ARG A 100 19.24 -2.69 9.34
CA ARG A 100 18.49 -3.94 9.13
C ARG A 100 18.05 -4.14 7.68
N VAL A 101 17.64 -3.08 6.98
CA VAL A 101 17.33 -3.12 5.54
C VAL A 101 18.54 -3.64 4.76
N ARG A 102 19.74 -3.13 5.07
CA ARG A 102 20.99 -3.60 4.46
C ARG A 102 21.28 -5.06 4.79
N ASP A 103 21.22 -5.44 6.07
CA ASP A 103 21.60 -6.80 6.51
C ASP A 103 20.68 -7.89 5.96
N ILE A 104 19.40 -7.57 5.73
CA ILE A 104 18.44 -8.49 5.12
C ILE A 104 18.56 -8.50 3.59
N GLY A 105 19.23 -7.51 3.00
CA GLY A 105 19.32 -7.34 1.54
C GLY A 105 18.02 -6.81 0.93
N ILE A 106 17.25 -6.00 1.67
CA ILE A 106 15.99 -5.44 1.20
C ILE A 106 16.28 -4.34 0.18
N ARG A 107 15.67 -4.46 -1.01
CA ARG A 107 15.85 -3.51 -2.12
C ARG A 107 14.64 -2.60 -2.38
N LYS A 108 13.49 -2.91 -1.77
CA LYS A 108 12.24 -2.19 -1.95
C LYS A 108 11.54 -2.03 -0.63
N VAL A 109 11.05 -0.83 -0.34
CA VAL A 109 10.37 -0.49 0.92
C VAL A 109 9.04 0.20 0.65
N PHE A 110 8.14 0.24 1.62
CA PHE A 110 6.88 0.96 1.54
C PHE A 110 6.69 1.87 2.76
N CYS A 111 6.50 3.17 2.56
CA CYS A 111 6.36 4.16 3.62
C CYS A 111 4.91 4.65 3.75
N ILE A 112 4.39 4.62 4.98
CA ILE A 112 3.01 5.02 5.31
C ILE A 112 2.98 5.76 6.65
N GLY A 113 1.96 6.59 6.87
CA GLY A 113 1.84 7.33 8.13
C GLY A 113 1.63 6.41 9.34
N GLY A 114 0.74 5.43 9.18
CA GLY A 114 0.33 4.52 10.25
C GLY A 114 -0.80 5.09 11.11
N ASP A 115 -1.53 4.19 11.76
CA ASP A 115 -2.75 4.52 12.52
C ASP A 115 -2.52 4.62 14.03
N ALA A 116 -1.33 4.26 14.52
CA ALA A 116 -0.96 4.37 15.93
C ALA A 116 -0.70 5.84 16.33
N ASP A 117 -0.83 6.14 17.61
CA ASP A 117 -0.29 7.38 18.17
C ASP A 117 1.23 7.43 17.94
N PRO A 118 1.80 8.59 17.58
CA PRO A 118 3.24 8.73 17.36
C PRO A 118 4.05 8.29 18.58
N ARG A 119 4.91 7.29 18.40
CA ARG A 119 5.87 6.81 19.43
C ARG A 119 7.14 7.65 19.50
N GLY A 120 7.37 8.46 18.48
CA GLY A 120 8.55 9.31 18.31
C GLY A 120 8.19 10.59 17.55
N PRO A 121 9.18 11.25 16.91
CA PRO A 121 8.99 12.56 16.31
C PRO A 121 8.20 12.53 14.99
N PHE A 122 8.03 11.35 14.38
CA PHE A 122 7.41 11.23 13.06
C PHE A 122 5.88 11.10 13.17
N THR A 123 5.17 12.14 12.74
CA THR A 123 3.70 12.18 12.77
C THR A 123 3.06 11.81 11.42
N ASP A 124 3.86 11.74 10.35
CA ASP A 124 3.44 11.41 9.00
C ASP A 124 4.54 10.67 8.21
N ALA A 125 4.17 10.14 7.05
CA ALA A 125 5.07 9.39 6.18
C ALA A 125 6.20 10.25 5.60
N ALA A 126 5.98 11.54 5.36
CA ALA A 126 6.95 12.41 4.71
C ALA A 126 8.12 12.72 5.64
N GLY A 127 7.83 13.02 6.91
CA GLY A 127 8.86 13.24 7.94
C GLY A 127 9.77 12.03 8.14
N PHE A 128 9.19 10.83 8.26
CA PHE A 128 9.99 9.60 8.34
C PHE A 128 10.77 9.34 7.05
N LEU A 129 10.12 9.45 5.88
CA LEU A 129 10.74 9.16 4.60
C LEU A 129 11.97 10.05 4.37
N ARG A 130 11.87 11.34 4.70
CA ARG A 130 13.00 12.28 4.63
C ARG A 130 14.18 11.82 5.48
N SER A 131 13.92 11.58 6.77
CA SER A 131 14.95 11.10 7.71
C SER A 131 15.57 9.78 7.25
N PHE A 132 14.76 8.85 6.75
CA PHE A 132 15.22 7.56 6.20
C PHE A 132 16.09 7.73 4.95
N LEU A 133 15.70 8.58 3.99
CA LEU A 133 16.45 8.82 2.76
C LEU A 133 17.75 9.60 2.98
N ASP A 134 17.82 10.47 3.99
CA ASP A 134 19.05 11.19 4.36
C ASP A 134 20.20 10.23 4.72
N ARG A 135 19.88 9.02 5.20
CA ARG A 135 20.86 7.95 5.47
C ARG A 135 21.34 7.22 4.22
N ARG A 136 20.78 7.53 3.05
CA ARG A 136 21.09 6.87 1.75
C ARG A 136 21.04 5.35 1.85
N PRO A 137 19.90 4.77 2.25
CA PRO A 137 19.74 3.33 2.36
C PRO A 137 20.02 2.65 1.02
N GLU A 138 20.63 1.47 1.07
CA GLU A 138 20.92 0.67 -0.11
C GLU A 138 19.65 -0.02 -0.64
N ILE A 139 18.78 0.78 -1.27
CA ILE A 139 17.51 0.35 -1.88
C ILE A 139 17.41 0.89 -3.30
N ASP A 140 16.47 0.33 -4.06
CA ASP A 140 16.17 0.72 -5.44
C ASP A 140 14.80 1.39 -5.58
N VAL A 141 13.84 1.03 -4.71
CA VAL A 141 12.42 1.40 -4.88
C VAL A 141 11.76 1.81 -3.56
N VAL A 142 11.03 2.91 -3.59
CA VAL A 142 10.16 3.38 -2.50
C VAL A 142 8.70 3.38 -2.94
N GLY A 143 7.86 2.69 -2.17
CA GLY A 143 6.42 2.77 -2.27
C GLY A 143 5.82 3.74 -1.27
N VAL A 144 4.73 4.41 -1.65
CA VAL A 144 3.98 5.28 -0.74
C VAL A 144 2.47 5.04 -0.83
N GLY A 145 1.75 5.22 0.28
CA GLY A 145 0.29 5.09 0.27
C GLY A 145 -0.41 6.25 -0.44
N SER A 146 -1.55 5.94 -1.07
CA SER A 146 -2.48 6.88 -1.69
C SER A 146 -3.94 6.52 -1.40
N TYR A 147 -4.86 7.48 -1.51
CA TYR A 147 -6.23 7.35 -1.03
C TYR A 147 -7.24 7.83 -2.07
N PRO A 148 -7.69 6.97 -3.00
CA PRO A 148 -8.67 7.34 -4.03
C PRO A 148 -10.02 7.81 -3.46
N ASP A 149 -10.46 7.19 -2.36
CA ASP A 149 -11.69 7.53 -1.64
C ASP A 149 -11.50 8.60 -0.55
N GLY A 150 -10.31 9.18 -0.46
CA GLY A 150 -9.94 10.11 0.62
C GLY A 150 -9.63 9.41 1.95
N HIS A 151 -9.52 10.21 3.01
CA HIS A 151 -9.19 9.76 4.37
C HIS A 151 -10.15 10.40 5.38
N ALA A 152 -10.55 9.66 6.41
CA ALA A 152 -11.57 10.10 7.36
C ALA A 152 -11.21 11.39 8.11
N THR A 153 -9.91 11.60 8.36
CA THR A 153 -9.40 12.72 9.18
C THR A 153 -8.42 13.63 8.45
N ILE A 154 -8.02 13.31 7.23
CA ILE A 154 -7.04 14.11 6.47
C ILE A 154 -7.74 14.74 5.27
N PRO A 155 -7.75 16.08 5.15
CA PRO A 155 -8.34 16.76 3.99
C PRO A 155 -7.71 16.32 2.66
N ASP A 156 -8.51 16.30 1.59
CA ASP A 156 -8.04 15.84 0.27
C ASP A 156 -6.83 16.62 -0.26
N GLN A 157 -6.80 17.93 -0.04
CA GLN A 157 -5.68 18.77 -0.44
C GLN A 157 -4.38 18.36 0.28
N ALA A 158 -4.45 18.09 1.59
CA ALA A 158 -3.29 17.64 2.35
C ALA A 158 -2.81 16.24 1.91
N LEU A 159 -3.74 15.34 1.54
CA LEU A 159 -3.37 14.04 0.95
C LEU A 159 -2.63 14.19 -0.38
N PHE A 160 -3.07 15.15 -1.20
CA PHE A 160 -2.45 15.46 -2.47
C PHE A 160 -1.07 16.09 -2.31
N ASP A 161 -0.95 17.12 -1.47
CA ASP A 161 0.31 17.82 -1.22
C ASP A 161 1.35 16.85 -0.67
N ALA A 162 0.98 15.99 0.28
CA ALA A 162 1.87 14.96 0.83
C ALA A 162 2.27 13.91 -0.23
N LEU A 163 1.38 13.57 -1.17
CA LEU A 163 1.71 12.62 -2.24
C LEU A 163 2.75 13.20 -3.21
N LEU A 164 2.58 14.48 -3.60
CA LEU A 164 3.58 15.19 -4.41
C LEU A 164 4.90 15.33 -3.65
N GLU A 165 4.86 15.76 -2.39
CA GLU A 165 6.07 15.91 -1.57
C GLU A 165 6.89 14.61 -1.54
N LYS A 166 6.24 13.48 -1.28
CA LYS A 166 6.91 12.17 -1.26
C LYS A 166 7.43 11.74 -2.64
N GLN A 167 6.72 12.09 -3.74
CA GLN A 167 7.22 11.84 -5.09
C GLN A 167 8.53 12.60 -5.34
N GLU A 168 8.58 13.88 -4.98
CA GLU A 168 9.78 14.70 -5.14
C GLU A 168 10.93 14.16 -4.30
N MET A 169 10.69 13.79 -3.03
CA MET A 169 11.72 13.15 -2.19
C MET A 169 12.33 11.90 -2.84
N VAL A 170 11.50 11.03 -3.40
CA VAL A 170 11.96 9.79 -4.06
C VAL A 170 12.76 10.12 -5.32
N ARG A 171 12.32 11.12 -6.09
CA ARG A 171 13.01 11.59 -7.31
C ARG A 171 14.37 12.22 -6.98
N GLU A 172 14.43 13.10 -5.98
CA GLU A 172 15.65 13.75 -5.51
C GLU A 172 16.67 12.74 -4.98
N ALA A 173 16.21 11.66 -4.34
CA ALA A 173 17.06 10.55 -3.91
C ALA A 173 17.56 9.68 -5.09
N GLY A 174 17.10 9.91 -6.33
CA GLY A 174 17.47 9.13 -7.50
C GLY A 174 16.88 7.71 -7.50
N LEU A 175 15.81 7.48 -6.74
CA LEU A 175 15.17 6.17 -6.56
C LEU A 175 13.96 6.03 -7.48
N GLN A 176 13.56 4.78 -7.73
CA GLN A 176 12.27 4.52 -8.36
C GLN A 176 11.15 4.62 -7.33
N GLY A 177 10.00 5.17 -7.75
CA GLY A 177 8.83 5.32 -6.89
C GLY A 177 7.61 4.58 -7.41
N TYR A 178 6.69 4.25 -6.51
CA TYR A 178 5.31 3.91 -6.86
C TYR A 178 4.37 4.37 -5.75
N MET A 179 3.10 4.60 -6.10
CA MET A 179 2.04 4.78 -5.13
C MET A 179 1.14 3.54 -5.09
N ALA A 180 0.77 3.07 -3.90
CA ALA A 180 -0.21 2.00 -3.74
C ALA A 180 -1.50 2.57 -3.17
N THR A 181 -2.63 2.27 -3.82
CA THR A 181 -3.92 2.71 -3.31
C THR A 181 -4.29 1.92 -2.07
N GLN A 182 -4.77 2.60 -1.04
CA GLN A 182 -5.61 1.95 -0.05
C GLN A 182 -6.81 1.30 -0.77
N MET A 183 -7.34 0.20 -0.22
CA MET A 183 -8.46 -0.52 -0.83
C MET A 183 -9.57 0.46 -1.24
N CYS A 184 -9.92 0.47 -2.51
CA CYS A 184 -11.02 1.22 -3.11
C CYS A 184 -11.70 0.28 -4.10
N PHE A 185 -13.02 0.16 -4.02
CA PHE A 185 -13.77 -0.83 -4.80
C PHE A 185 -14.53 -0.21 -5.98
N ASP A 186 -14.52 1.13 -6.10
CA ASP A 186 -15.21 1.84 -7.16
C ASP A 186 -14.23 2.28 -8.27
N ALA A 187 -14.29 1.57 -9.40
CA ALA A 187 -13.39 1.81 -10.54
C ALA A 187 -13.53 3.23 -11.11
N THR A 188 -14.74 3.81 -11.09
CA THR A 188 -14.99 5.18 -11.55
C THR A 188 -14.31 6.21 -10.64
N THR A 189 -14.39 6.02 -9.33
CA THR A 189 -13.71 6.86 -8.34
C THR A 189 -12.20 6.78 -8.49
N ILE A 190 -11.64 5.58 -8.66
CA ILE A 190 -10.20 5.39 -8.92
C ILE A 190 -9.78 6.12 -10.20
N ALA A 191 -10.52 5.94 -11.29
CA ALA A 191 -10.20 6.56 -12.58
C ALA A 191 -10.24 8.09 -12.50
N ALA A 192 -11.33 8.65 -11.97
CA ALA A 192 -11.47 10.11 -11.83
C ALA A 192 -10.43 10.69 -10.87
N TRP A 193 -10.10 9.99 -9.78
CA TRP A 193 -9.02 10.38 -8.88
C TRP A 193 -7.68 10.38 -9.61
N MET A 194 -7.37 9.32 -10.37
CA MET A 194 -6.13 9.21 -11.14
C MET A 194 -5.97 10.32 -12.16
N GLU A 195 -7.03 10.62 -12.93
CA GLU A 195 -7.03 11.73 -13.89
C GLU A 195 -6.70 13.07 -13.22
N ARG A 196 -7.33 13.37 -12.08
CA ARG A 196 -7.03 14.59 -11.31
C ARG A 196 -5.58 14.61 -10.81
N ARG A 197 -5.06 13.48 -10.32
CA ARG A 197 -3.67 13.43 -9.80
C ARG A 197 -2.65 13.59 -10.90
N ARG A 198 -2.88 12.98 -12.07
CA ARG A 198 -2.03 13.13 -13.27
C ARG A 198 -2.04 14.57 -13.79
N ALA A 199 -3.21 15.19 -13.90
CA ALA A 199 -3.34 16.58 -14.31
C ALA A 199 -2.60 17.55 -13.38
N ALA A 200 -2.40 17.16 -12.12
CA ALA A 200 -1.74 17.96 -11.09
C ALA A 200 -0.27 17.54 -10.83
N GLY A 201 0.34 16.74 -11.72
CA GLY A 201 1.78 16.47 -11.70
C GLY A 201 2.25 15.25 -10.91
N VAL A 202 1.33 14.45 -10.36
CA VAL A 202 1.70 13.12 -9.82
C VAL A 202 1.92 12.18 -10.99
N ASP A 203 3.12 11.65 -11.16
CA ASP A 203 3.52 10.77 -12.26
C ASP A 203 3.91 9.35 -11.80
N LEU A 204 4.04 9.12 -10.48
CA LEU A 204 4.34 7.80 -9.92
C LEU A 204 3.42 6.71 -10.48
N PRO A 205 3.96 5.54 -10.89
CA PRO A 205 3.17 4.35 -11.18
C PRO A 205 2.17 4.04 -10.06
N CYS A 206 0.93 3.73 -10.43
CA CYS A 206 -0.15 3.42 -9.49
C CYS A 206 -0.34 1.90 -9.38
N HIS A 207 -0.13 1.36 -8.19
CA HIS A 207 -0.44 -0.02 -7.85
C HIS A 207 -1.81 -0.06 -7.17
N LEU A 208 -2.74 -0.82 -7.75
CA LEU A 208 -4.09 -0.95 -7.21
C LEU A 208 -4.10 -1.98 -6.08
N GLY A 209 -4.43 -1.52 -4.87
CA GLY A 209 -4.71 -2.38 -3.72
C GLY A 209 -6.05 -3.09 -3.92
N VAL A 210 -5.99 -4.36 -4.32
CA VAL A 210 -7.17 -5.20 -4.52
C VAL A 210 -7.26 -6.26 -3.42
N PRO A 211 -8.46 -6.53 -2.89
CA PRO A 211 -8.63 -7.65 -1.97
C PRO A 211 -8.32 -8.96 -2.71
N GLY A 212 -7.76 -9.93 -1.98
CA GLY A 212 -7.73 -11.31 -2.46
C GLY A 212 -9.15 -11.86 -2.65
N ALA A 213 -9.26 -13.07 -3.21
CA ALA A 213 -10.53 -13.80 -3.29
C ALA A 213 -11.04 -14.15 -1.89
N VAL A 214 -11.83 -13.24 -1.31
CA VAL A 214 -12.37 -13.32 0.04
C VAL A 214 -13.87 -13.06 -0.01
N ASP A 215 -14.63 -13.78 0.80
CA ASP A 215 -16.06 -13.56 0.95
C ASP A 215 -16.36 -12.09 1.31
N ARG A 216 -17.42 -11.51 0.75
CA ARG A 216 -17.76 -10.08 0.92
C ARG A 216 -18.01 -9.70 2.38
N ALA A 217 -18.65 -10.55 3.17
CA ALA A 217 -18.89 -10.29 4.58
C ALA A 217 -17.58 -10.30 5.38
N LYS A 218 -16.66 -11.19 5.01
CA LYS A 218 -15.31 -11.22 5.58
C LYS A 218 -14.48 -10.00 5.16
N LEU A 219 -14.60 -9.54 3.91
CA LEU A 219 -13.99 -8.28 3.47
C LEU A 219 -14.54 -7.09 4.25
N LEU A 220 -15.86 -6.96 4.40
CA LEU A 220 -16.47 -5.87 5.17
C LEU A 220 -15.99 -5.86 6.63
N THR A 221 -15.91 -7.04 7.27
CA THR A 221 -15.43 -7.18 8.65
C THR A 221 -13.97 -6.78 8.78
N ILE A 222 -13.12 -7.20 7.83
CA ILE A 222 -11.71 -6.82 7.79
C ILE A 222 -11.59 -5.31 7.52
N SER A 223 -12.40 -4.77 6.62
CA SER A 223 -12.40 -3.35 6.26
C SER A 223 -12.71 -2.45 7.44
N ILE A 224 -13.73 -2.80 8.24
CA ILE A 224 -14.06 -2.08 9.46
C ILE A 224 -12.91 -2.17 10.48
N ARG A 225 -12.32 -3.36 10.65
CA ARG A 225 -11.22 -3.58 11.59
C ARG A 225 -9.92 -2.87 11.21
N LEU A 226 -9.68 -2.70 9.91
CA LEU A 226 -8.49 -2.04 9.35
C LEU A 226 -8.71 -0.53 9.10
N GLY A 227 -9.81 0.06 9.56
CA GLY A 227 -10.03 1.50 9.47
C GLY A 227 -10.38 2.02 8.06
N ILE A 228 -10.63 1.14 7.08
CA ILE A 228 -11.01 1.52 5.70
C ILE A 228 -12.53 1.66 5.52
N GLY A 229 -13.17 2.31 6.49
CA GLY A 229 -14.64 2.44 6.55
C GLY A 229 -15.25 3.19 5.35
N HIS A 230 -14.52 4.13 4.74
CA HIS A 230 -14.99 4.85 3.56
C HIS A 230 -15.12 3.96 2.32
N SER A 231 -14.24 2.97 2.17
CA SER A 231 -14.25 2.04 1.04
C SER A 231 -15.26 0.91 1.25
N ALA A 232 -15.54 0.56 2.50
CA ALA A 232 -16.51 -0.49 2.86
C ALA A 232 -17.95 -0.20 2.37
N ARG A 233 -18.31 1.07 2.12
CA ARG A 233 -19.64 1.46 1.62
C ARG A 233 -19.96 0.97 0.20
N TYR A 234 -18.96 0.49 -0.52
CA TYR A 234 -19.08 0.03 -1.91
C TYR A 234 -19.05 -1.51 -2.06
N LEU A 235 -18.96 -2.25 -0.95
CA LEU A 235 -18.99 -3.72 -0.90
C LEU A 235 -20.40 -4.27 -0.61
#